data_AF-I3Z3W6-F1
#
_entry.id   AF-I3Z3W6-F1
#
_cell.length_a   1.000
_cell.length_b   1.000
_cell.length_c   1.000
_cell.angle_alpha   90.00
_cell.angle_beta   90.00
_cell.angle_gamma   90.00
#
_symmetry.space_group_name_H-M   'P 1'
#
loop_
_entity.id
_entity.type
_entity.pdbx_description
1 polymer ?
#
loop_
_entity_poly.entity_id
_entity_poly.type
_entity_poly.pdbx_seq_one_letter_code
_entity_poly.pdbx_strand_id
1 'polypeptide(L)'
;MKTLKLTFTMLLISVVWSYAQTIPMTMFEKIKDQQVPAAVLKTFETEFGQIKSSIQKGAWYAHFEHTVNKPADQGTAGTSRAIPLHYSYIGKIDGKKVEIKFTPKGKLAATKGVEEKTSN
;
A
#
# COMPACT_ATOMS: atom_id res chain seq x y z
N MET A 1 -5.41 39.08 -32.52
CA MET A 1 -6.16 37.85 -32.14
C MET A 1 -5.30 36.59 -32.01
N LYS A 2 -4.16 36.44 -32.73
CA LYS A 2 -3.32 35.22 -32.64
C LYS A 2 -2.63 35.04 -31.28
N THR A 3 -2.21 36.13 -30.65
CA THR A 3 -1.55 36.13 -29.33
C THR A 3 -2.49 35.73 -28.19
N LEU A 4 -3.75 36.19 -28.21
CA LEU A 4 -4.75 35.87 -27.19
C LEU A 4 -5.05 34.36 -27.11
N LYS A 5 -5.07 33.69 -28.26
CA LYS A 5 -5.27 32.22 -28.33
C LYS A 5 -4.11 31.48 -27.67
N LEU A 6 -2.88 31.95 -27.90
CA LEU A 6 -1.67 31.33 -27.32
C LEU A 6 -1.63 31.47 -25.79
N THR A 7 -1.96 32.66 -25.26
CA THR A 7 -1.99 32.89 -23.81
C THR A 7 -3.06 32.04 -23.13
N PHE A 8 -4.22 31.87 -23.76
CA PHE A 8 -5.30 31.05 -23.22
C PHE A 8 -4.92 29.56 -23.20
N THR A 9 -4.27 29.05 -24.24
CA THR A 9 -3.77 27.67 -24.28
C THR A 9 -2.68 27.45 -23.23
N MET A 10 -1.79 28.41 -23.01
CA MET A 10 -0.72 28.30 -22.01
C MET A 10 -1.26 28.34 -20.57
N LEU A 11 -2.32 29.12 -20.33
CA LEU A 11 -3.02 29.16 -19.04
C LEU A 11 -3.77 27.85 -18.75
N LEU A 12 -4.35 27.22 -19.77
CA LEU A 12 -5.02 25.92 -19.62
C LEU A 12 -4.03 24.80 -19.26
N ILE A 13 -2.81 24.83 -19.83
CA ILE A 13 -1.79 23.81 -19.55
C ILE A 13 -1.21 23.95 -18.14
N SER A 14 -1.03 25.18 -17.64
CA SER A 14 -0.49 25.41 -16.29
C SER A 14 -1.45 24.93 -15.18
N VAL A 15 -2.76 25.04 -15.39
CA VAL A 15 -3.77 24.55 -14.44
C VAL A 15 -3.70 23.02 -14.29
N VAL A 16 -3.47 22.28 -15.38
CA VAL A 16 -3.41 20.81 -15.36
C VAL A 16 -2.18 20.29 -14.59
N TRP A 17 -1.05 20.99 -14.65
CA TRP A 17 0.17 20.59 -13.94
C TRP A 17 0.04 20.68 -12.42
N SER A 18 -0.72 21.63 -11.90
CA SER A 18 -0.91 21.80 -10.44
C SER A 18 -1.72 20.67 -9.79
N TYR A 19 -2.62 20.00 -10.52
CA TYR A 19 -3.44 18.90 -9.98
C TYR A 19 -2.70 17.56 -9.92
N ALA A 20 -1.64 17.35 -10.73
CA ALA A 20 -0.92 16.08 -10.79
C ALA A 20 -0.03 15.83 -9.56
N GLN A 21 0.42 16.89 -8.87
CA GLN A 21 1.37 16.78 -7.76
C GLN A 21 0.73 16.42 -6.40
N THR A 22 -0.60 16.41 -6.31
CA THR A 22 -1.34 16.16 -5.05
C THR A 22 -2.09 14.83 -5.02
N ILE A 23 -1.93 13.98 -6.04
CA ILE A 23 -2.59 12.68 -6.07
C ILE A 23 -1.87 11.74 -5.09
N PRO A 24 -2.56 11.19 -4.09
CA PRO A 24 -1.95 10.24 -3.17
C PRO A 24 -1.42 9.02 -3.92
N MET A 25 -0.16 8.66 -3.65
CA MET A 25 0.49 7.52 -4.29
C MET A 25 0.49 6.32 -3.36
N THR A 26 -0.10 5.21 -3.81
CA THR A 26 0.02 3.93 -3.12
C THR A 26 1.42 3.37 -3.32
N MET A 27 2.13 3.16 -2.23
CA MET A 27 3.44 2.54 -2.20
C MET A 27 3.35 1.14 -1.60
N PHE A 28 4.27 0.27 -2.04
CA PHE A 28 4.43 -1.08 -1.51
C PHE A 28 5.90 -1.29 -1.16
N GLU A 29 6.17 -1.77 0.05
CA GLU A 29 7.53 -1.99 0.52
C GLU A 29 7.64 -3.36 1.19
N LYS A 30 8.74 -4.07 0.90
CA LYS A 30 9.07 -5.31 1.62
C LYS A 30 9.60 -4.94 3.00
N ILE A 31 8.96 -5.48 4.04
CA ILE A 31 9.31 -5.20 5.44
C ILE A 31 9.76 -6.46 6.16
N LYS A 32 10.46 -6.29 7.28
CA LYS A 32 10.81 -7.38 8.20
C LYS A 32 9.67 -7.65 9.18
N ASP A 33 9.63 -8.84 9.76
CA ASP A 33 8.63 -9.25 10.75
C ASP A 33 8.51 -8.25 11.91
N GLN A 34 9.62 -7.65 12.38
CA GLN A 34 9.62 -6.69 13.48
C GLN A 34 8.92 -5.36 13.15
N GLN A 35 8.72 -5.07 11.87
CA GLN A 35 8.04 -3.85 11.40
C GLN A 35 6.54 -4.09 11.18
N VAL A 36 6.07 -5.34 11.30
CA VAL A 36 4.66 -5.69 11.17
C VAL A 36 3.95 -5.39 12.50
N PRO A 37 2.75 -4.76 12.48
CA PRO A 37 1.99 -4.54 13.71
C PRO A 37 1.73 -5.84 14.47
N ALA A 38 1.88 -5.81 15.80
CA ALA A 38 1.68 -6.99 16.65
C ALA A 38 0.30 -7.63 16.47
N ALA A 39 -0.75 -6.83 16.23
CA ALA A 39 -2.09 -7.33 15.96
C ALA A 39 -2.16 -8.18 14.67
N VAL A 40 -1.43 -7.78 13.61
CA VAL A 40 -1.35 -8.53 12.35
C VAL A 40 -0.59 -9.83 12.55
N LEU A 41 0.57 -9.78 13.21
CA LEU A 41 1.36 -10.97 13.52
C LEU A 41 0.55 -11.98 14.34
N LYS A 42 -0.18 -11.52 15.35
CA LYS A 42 -1.02 -12.38 16.18
C LYS A 42 -2.07 -13.14 15.36
N THR A 43 -2.81 -12.43 14.51
CA THR A 43 -3.83 -13.06 13.65
C THR A 43 -3.19 -14.03 12.66
N PHE A 44 -2.06 -13.63 12.06
CA PHE A 44 -1.34 -14.50 11.13
C PHE A 44 -0.86 -15.80 11.78
N GLU A 45 -0.23 -15.73 12.95
CA GLU A 45 0.25 -16.93 13.65
C GLU A 45 -0.92 -17.81 14.13
N THR A 46 -2.04 -17.20 14.51
CA THR A 46 -3.24 -17.93 14.98
C THR A 46 -3.93 -18.68 13.84
N GLU A 47 -4.13 -18.02 12.70
CA GLU A 47 -4.91 -18.58 11.58
C GLU A 47 -4.06 -19.33 10.55
N PHE A 48 -2.80 -18.91 10.35
CA PHE A 48 -1.94 -19.40 9.27
C PHE A 48 -0.58 -19.93 9.78
N GLY A 49 -0.33 -19.95 11.08
CA GLY A 49 0.93 -20.45 11.64
C GLY A 49 1.27 -21.89 11.22
N GLN A 50 0.24 -22.74 11.06
CA GLN A 50 0.40 -24.13 10.62
C GLN A 50 0.87 -24.26 9.16
N ILE A 51 0.48 -23.32 8.29
CA ILE A 51 0.86 -23.35 6.87
C ILE A 51 2.11 -22.51 6.60
N LYS A 52 2.60 -21.74 7.58
CA LYS A 52 3.77 -20.86 7.44
C LYS A 52 5.00 -21.61 6.94
N SER A 53 5.24 -22.82 7.43
CA SER A 53 6.35 -23.69 7.02
C SER A 53 6.22 -24.19 5.57
N SER A 54 4.99 -24.37 5.09
CA SER A 54 4.69 -24.76 3.71
C SER A 54 4.81 -23.59 2.72
N ILE A 55 4.75 -22.35 3.21
CA ILE A 55 4.91 -21.14 2.38
C ILE A 55 6.40 -20.90 2.12
N GLN A 56 6.86 -21.28 0.93
CA GLN A 56 8.22 -21.03 0.48
C GLN A 56 8.42 -19.55 0.13
N LYS A 57 9.59 -19.01 0.51
CA LYS A 57 10.00 -17.62 0.24
C LYS A 57 8.98 -16.58 0.72
N GLY A 58 8.29 -16.87 1.82
CA GLY A 58 7.36 -15.95 2.46
C GLY A 58 8.04 -14.66 2.90
N ALA A 59 7.43 -13.52 2.59
CA ALA A 59 7.90 -12.21 3.02
C ALA A 59 6.73 -11.27 3.30
N TRP A 60 6.94 -10.36 4.24
CA TRP A 60 5.98 -9.31 4.56
C TRP A 60 6.13 -8.10 3.65
N TYR A 61 4.99 -7.50 3.33
CA TYR A 61 4.89 -6.27 2.57
C TYR A 61 3.92 -5.31 3.26
N ALA A 62 4.31 -4.06 3.37
CA ALA A 62 3.44 -2.97 3.81
C ALA A 62 2.94 -2.22 2.58
N HIS A 63 1.63 -1.99 2.53
CA HIS A 63 0.98 -1.13 1.55
C HIS A 63 0.52 0.11 2.28
N PHE A 64 0.98 1.28 1.83
CA PHE A 64 0.67 2.55 2.45
C PHE A 64 0.44 3.61 1.40
N GLU A 65 -0.43 4.56 1.74
CA GLU A 65 -0.66 5.74 0.94
C GLU A 65 0.29 6.84 1.40
N HIS A 66 1.10 7.35 0.48
CA HIS A 66 1.89 8.55 0.73
C HIS A 66 1.07 9.75 0.30
N THR A 67 0.73 10.62 1.26
CA THR A 67 -0.05 11.83 1.01
C THR A 67 0.68 13.09 1.50
N VAL A 68 0.44 14.20 0.82
CA VAL A 68 0.93 15.53 1.21
C VAL A 68 -0.10 16.14 2.15
N ASN A 69 0.25 16.24 3.43
CA ASN A 69 -0.62 16.81 4.46
C ASN A 69 -0.54 18.36 4.48
N LYS A 70 0.62 18.93 4.17
CA LYS A 70 0.77 20.35 3.86
C LYS A 70 1.74 20.50 2.69
N PRO A 71 1.36 21.16 1.58
CA PRO A 71 2.30 21.45 0.51
C PRO A 71 3.41 22.37 1.02
N ALA A 72 4.61 22.22 0.46
CA ALA A 72 5.68 23.17 0.71
C ALA A 72 5.34 24.51 0.07
N ASP A 73 5.64 25.60 0.75
CA ASP A 73 5.51 26.97 0.24
C ASP A 73 6.86 27.70 0.39
N GLN A 74 7.04 28.84 -0.26
CA GLN A 74 8.29 29.62 -0.18
C GLN A 74 8.63 29.95 1.28
N GLY A 75 9.58 29.21 1.84
CA GLY A 75 10.06 29.35 3.22
C GLY A 75 9.43 28.39 4.23
N THR A 76 8.46 27.55 3.86
CA THR A 76 7.83 26.58 4.77
C THR A 76 7.96 25.16 4.26
N ALA A 77 8.61 24.29 5.06
CA ALA A 77 8.69 22.87 4.73
C ALA A 77 7.30 22.23 4.74
N GLY A 78 6.96 21.54 3.66
CA GLY A 78 5.74 20.73 3.59
C GLY A 78 5.80 19.54 4.56
N THR A 79 4.65 18.95 4.87
CA THR A 79 4.59 17.71 5.67
C THR A 79 3.93 16.61 4.87
N SER A 80 4.52 15.41 4.89
CA SER A 80 3.94 14.21 4.31
C SER A 80 3.51 13.22 5.40
N ARG A 81 2.54 12.38 5.09
CA ARG A 81 2.09 11.28 5.95
C ARG A 81 2.03 9.99 5.16
N ALA A 82 2.44 8.90 5.80
CA ALA A 82 2.23 7.55 5.32
C ALA A 82 1.04 6.94 6.07
N ILE A 83 -0.04 6.64 5.35
CA ILE A 83 -1.25 6.03 5.91
C ILE A 83 -1.19 4.54 5.58
N PRO A 84 -1.06 3.64 6.57
CA PRO A 84 -1.05 2.21 6.29
C PRO A 84 -2.42 1.75 5.78
N LEU A 85 -2.43 1.11 4.61
CA LEU A 85 -3.64 0.58 3.98
C LEU A 85 -3.85 -0.89 4.35
N HIS A 86 -2.81 -1.72 4.16
CA HIS A 86 -2.84 -3.13 4.50
C HIS A 86 -1.42 -3.72 4.59
N TYR A 87 -1.32 -4.89 5.22
CA TYR A 87 -0.11 -5.69 5.28
C TYR A 87 -0.36 -7.00 4.56
N SER A 88 0.60 -7.48 3.77
CA SER A 88 0.46 -8.77 3.10
C SER A 88 1.66 -9.68 3.34
N TYR A 89 1.37 -10.96 3.57
CA TYR A 89 2.37 -12.03 3.56
C TYR A 89 2.28 -12.74 2.22
N ILE A 90 3.36 -12.68 1.43
CA ILE A 90 3.40 -13.21 0.07
C ILE A 90 4.47 -14.29 -0.02
N GLY A 91 4.12 -15.44 -0.60
CA GLY A 91 5.05 -16.53 -0.85
C GLY A 91 4.50 -17.51 -1.89
N LYS A 92 4.94 -18.77 -1.82
CA LYS A 92 4.45 -19.85 -2.69
C LYS A 92 4.16 -21.13 -1.93
N ILE A 93 3.05 -21.80 -2.25
CA ILE A 93 2.73 -23.17 -1.84
C ILE A 93 2.62 -24.00 -3.12
N ASP A 94 3.35 -25.12 -3.21
CA ASP A 94 3.37 -25.99 -4.40
C ASP A 94 3.58 -25.24 -5.73
N GLY A 95 4.46 -24.24 -5.71
CA GLY A 95 4.75 -23.37 -6.86
C GLY A 95 3.70 -22.30 -7.17
N LYS A 96 2.50 -22.37 -6.57
CA LYS A 96 1.42 -21.38 -6.73
C LYS A 96 1.64 -20.18 -5.81
N LYS A 97 1.39 -18.96 -6.32
CA LYS A 97 1.53 -17.73 -5.52
C LYS A 97 0.45 -17.70 -4.44
N VAL A 98 0.89 -17.48 -3.21
CA VAL A 98 0.04 -17.27 -2.04
C VAL A 98 0.18 -15.83 -1.55
N GLU A 99 -0.95 -15.22 -1.20
CA GLU A 99 -1.00 -13.89 -0.63
C GLU A 99 -2.08 -13.83 0.45
N ILE A 100 -1.69 -13.41 1.65
CA ILE A 100 -2.58 -13.26 2.80
C ILE A 100 -2.54 -11.79 3.21
N LYS A 101 -3.67 -11.10 3.12
CA LYS A 101 -3.80 -9.67 3.38
C LYS A 101 -4.50 -9.40 4.70
N PHE A 102 -3.97 -8.46 5.45
CA PHE A 102 -4.50 -8.00 6.72
C PHE A 102 -4.70 -6.49 6.71
N THR A 103 -5.75 -6.04 7.39
CA THR A 103 -5.92 -4.64 7.74
C THR A 103 -4.85 -4.20 8.75
N PRO A 104 -4.55 -2.90 8.90
CA PRO A 104 -3.62 -2.40 9.92
C PRO A 104 -4.03 -2.74 11.36
N LYS A 105 -5.32 -3.06 11.58
CA LYS A 105 -5.88 -3.50 12.86
C LYS A 105 -5.71 -5.01 13.10
N GLY A 106 -5.07 -5.74 12.19
CA GLY A 106 -4.85 -7.18 12.32
C GLY A 106 -6.02 -8.06 11.88
N LYS A 107 -7.07 -7.52 11.28
CA LYS A 107 -8.16 -8.35 10.72
C LYS A 107 -7.78 -8.91 9.36
N LEU A 108 -8.12 -10.16 9.08
CA LEU A 108 -8.00 -10.75 7.75
C LEU A 108 -8.86 -9.95 6.76
N ALA A 109 -8.25 -9.54 5.65
CA ALA A 109 -8.91 -8.79 4.59
C ALA A 109 -9.17 -9.67 3.36
N ALA A 110 -8.19 -10.48 2.97
CA ALA A 110 -8.31 -11.41 1.85
C ALA A 110 -7.22 -12.48 1.89
N THR A 111 -7.51 -13.64 1.33
CA THR A 111 -6.53 -14.70 1.05
C THR A 111 -6.57 -15.04 -0.43
N LYS A 112 -5.43 -15.42 -1.00
CA LYS A 112 -5.32 -15.91 -2.37
C LYS A 112 -4.35 -17.07 -2.40
N GLY A 113 -4.77 -18.18 -3.03
CA GLY A 113 -3.92 -19.36 -3.19
C GLY A 113 -3.69 -20.17 -1.91
N VAL A 114 -4.31 -19.77 -0.79
CA VAL A 114 -4.51 -20.65 0.37
C VAL A 114 -5.82 -21.38 0.08
N GLU A 115 -5.81 -22.71 0.06
CA GLU A 115 -7.06 -23.46 0.06
C GLU A 115 -7.82 -23.05 1.32
N GLU A 116 -8.98 -22.41 1.15
CA GLU A 116 -9.88 -22.17 2.26
C GLU A 116 -10.18 -23.53 2.88
N LYS A 117 -9.73 -23.75 4.12
CA LYS A 117 -10.52 -24.58 5.02
C LYS A 117 -11.78 -23.78 5.28
N THR A 118 -12.73 -23.84 4.36
CA THR A 118 -14.11 -23.42 4.61
C THR A 118 -14.58 -24.33 5.74
N SER A 119 -14.54 -23.81 6.96
CA SER A 119 -15.21 -24.41 8.11
C SER A 119 -16.69 -24.54 7.76
N ASN A 120 -17.23 -25.74 7.95
CA ASN A 120 -18.65 -26.02 8.11
C ASN A 120 -19.32 -25.03 9.08
#